data_AF-A0AAC9RX44-F1
#
_entry.id   AF-A0AAC9RX44-F1
#
_cell.length_a   1.000
_cell.length_b   1.000
_cell.length_c   1.000
_cell.angle_alpha   90.00
_cell.angle_beta   90.00
_cell.angle_gamma   90.00
#
_symmetry.space_group_name_H-M   'P 1'
#
loop_
_entity.id
_entity.type
_entity.pdbx_description
1 polymer ?
#
loop_
_entity_poly.entity_id
_entity_poly.type
_entity_poly.pdbx_seq_one_letter_code
_entity_poly.pdbx_strand_id
1 'polypeptide(L)'
;MKTYSEAISRLRWYEGRYIDFDGYWAYQCMDLAVDYIYWLLGIRMWGNAKDAINNDFKNMATIYENTPLFVPQVGDVAVFRNGIYKQYGHIGIVYNSGNTNQFLILEQNFDGNANTPAKLRWDNYYGCTHFIRPHYKNENTASKIANKINPPSHKAAGNGASKIVSGSRAPYNLKWSKGAYFNAKVDGLGATSATRYGDNRANYRFDVGQAEYVPGTLIYVFEIIDGWCRIYWNNHNEWIWHERLIVKEVF
;
A
#
# COMPACT_ATOMS: atom_id res chain seq x y z
N MET A 1 9.82 12.17 -12.31
CA MET A 1 9.44 11.31 -11.17
C MET A 1 8.30 11.96 -10.41
N LYS A 2 7.22 11.20 -10.18
CA LYS A 2 6.04 11.60 -9.40
C LYS A 2 6.22 11.31 -7.91
N THR A 3 5.37 11.88 -7.07
CA THR A 3 5.34 11.56 -5.65
C THR A 3 4.60 10.26 -5.36
N TYR A 4 4.71 9.75 -4.13
CA TYR A 4 3.98 8.56 -3.71
C TYR A 4 2.47 8.82 -3.74
N SER A 5 2.00 9.99 -3.29
CA SER A 5 0.58 10.33 -3.33
C SER A 5 -0.03 10.39 -4.71
N GLU A 6 0.71 10.97 -5.65
CA GLU A 6 0.32 10.97 -7.05
C GLU A 6 0.20 9.53 -7.55
N ALA A 7 1.15 8.66 -7.19
CA ALA A 7 1.14 7.25 -7.58
C ALA A 7 -0.10 6.50 -7.05
N ILE A 8 -0.46 6.66 -5.77
CA ILE A 8 -1.65 6.02 -5.19
C ILE A 8 -2.93 6.51 -5.87
N SER A 9 -3.03 7.82 -6.12
CA SER A 9 -4.15 8.39 -6.87
C SER A 9 -4.25 7.83 -8.29
N ARG A 10 -3.11 7.61 -8.94
CA ARG A 10 -3.04 6.99 -10.27
C ARG A 10 -3.49 5.52 -10.27
N LEU A 11 -3.17 4.73 -9.23
CA LEU A 11 -3.66 3.36 -9.10
C LEU A 11 -5.18 3.28 -9.05
N ARG A 12 -5.81 4.15 -8.23
CA ARG A 12 -7.27 4.26 -8.17
C ARG A 12 -7.88 4.70 -9.49
N TRP A 13 -7.19 5.59 -10.21
CA TRP A 13 -7.64 6.02 -11.52
C TRP A 13 -7.66 4.86 -12.52
N TYR A 14 -6.70 3.93 -12.47
CA TYR A 14 -6.66 2.77 -13.36
C TYR A 14 -7.79 1.77 -13.11
N GLU A 15 -8.27 1.62 -11.88
CA GLU A 15 -9.32 0.64 -11.57
C GLU A 15 -10.55 0.81 -12.48
N GLY A 16 -10.91 -0.27 -13.19
CA GLY A 16 -12.03 -0.27 -14.13
C GLY A 16 -11.74 0.37 -15.50
N ARG A 17 -10.51 0.82 -15.77
CA ARG A 17 -10.11 1.37 -17.08
C ARG A 17 -9.43 0.33 -17.95
N TYR A 18 -9.53 0.57 -19.25
CA TYR A 18 -8.82 -0.17 -20.28
C TYR A 18 -7.61 0.63 -20.72
N ILE A 19 -6.43 0.06 -20.55
CA ILE A 19 -5.14 0.66 -20.89
C ILE A 19 -4.55 -0.16 -22.04
N ASP A 20 -4.36 0.51 -23.16
CA ASP A 20 -3.64 0.03 -24.34
C ASP A 20 -2.55 1.07 -24.60
N PHE A 21 -1.33 0.75 -24.17
CA PHE A 21 -0.23 1.72 -24.16
C PHE A 21 0.51 1.73 -25.49
N ASP A 22 0.64 0.58 -26.15
CA ASP A 22 1.41 0.43 -27.38
C ASP A 22 0.55 0.37 -28.66
N GLY A 23 -0.77 0.19 -28.54
CA GLY A 23 -1.70 0.07 -29.67
C GLY A 23 -1.74 -1.33 -30.29
N TYR A 24 -1.14 -2.33 -29.64
CA TYR A 24 -1.04 -3.69 -30.12
C TYR A 24 -1.61 -4.69 -29.12
N TRP A 25 -2.29 -5.73 -29.63
CA TRP A 25 -2.85 -6.81 -28.80
C TRP A 25 -3.88 -6.36 -27.75
N ALA A 26 -4.46 -5.17 -27.90
CA ALA A 26 -5.49 -4.59 -27.04
C ALA A 26 -5.02 -4.36 -25.59
N TYR A 27 -5.72 -4.89 -24.59
CA TYR A 27 -5.51 -4.50 -23.19
C TYR A 27 -4.70 -5.57 -22.45
N GLN A 28 -3.38 -5.61 -22.65
CA GLN A 28 -2.51 -6.62 -22.03
C GLN A 28 -2.12 -6.25 -20.59
N CYS A 29 -1.58 -7.23 -19.86
CA CYS A 29 -1.04 -7.00 -18.51
C CYS A 29 0.14 -6.01 -18.53
N MET A 30 0.98 -6.08 -19.57
CA MET A 30 2.15 -5.21 -19.73
C MET A 30 1.76 -3.77 -20.03
N ASP A 31 0.65 -3.50 -20.74
CA ASP A 31 0.19 -2.13 -21.03
C ASP A 31 -0.02 -1.32 -19.77
N LEU A 32 -0.73 -1.91 -18.79
CA LEU A 32 -0.99 -1.26 -17.51
C LEU A 32 0.30 -0.93 -16.77
N ALA A 33 1.23 -1.90 -16.69
CA ALA A 33 2.50 -1.72 -15.98
C ALA A 33 3.41 -0.70 -16.68
N VAL A 34 3.47 -0.72 -18.01
CA VAL A 34 4.26 0.22 -18.81
C VAL A 34 3.68 1.64 -18.70
N ASP A 35 2.36 1.82 -18.81
CA ASP A 35 1.74 3.15 -18.66
C ASP A 35 2.04 3.73 -17.27
N TYR A 36 1.94 2.89 -16.22
CA TYR A 36 2.24 3.31 -14.86
C TYR A 36 3.70 3.73 -14.68
N ILE A 37 4.66 2.89 -15.07
CA ILE A 37 6.10 3.21 -14.94
C ILE A 37 6.48 4.41 -15.83
N TYR A 38 5.91 4.51 -17.02
CA TYR A 38 6.16 5.63 -17.92
C TYR A 38 5.63 6.95 -17.33
N TRP A 39 4.39 6.96 -16.84
CA TRP A 39 3.82 8.13 -16.19
C TRP A 39 4.57 8.54 -14.92
N LEU A 40 5.01 7.54 -14.13
CA LEU A 40 5.66 7.75 -12.85
C LEU A 40 7.12 8.22 -13.00
N LEU A 41 7.89 7.55 -13.86
CA LEU A 41 9.35 7.68 -13.95
C LEU A 41 9.84 8.25 -15.29
N GLY A 42 8.98 8.32 -16.32
CA GLY A 42 9.39 8.65 -17.69
C GLY A 42 10.17 7.52 -18.38
N ILE A 43 10.09 6.30 -17.85
CA ILE A 43 10.77 5.11 -18.40
C ILE A 43 9.74 4.27 -19.13
N ARG A 44 9.95 4.04 -20.43
CA ARG A 44 9.17 3.06 -21.19
C ARG A 44 9.85 1.70 -21.05
N MET A 45 9.21 0.78 -20.34
CA MET A 45 9.71 -0.60 -20.29
C MET A 45 9.54 -1.28 -21.66
N TRP A 46 10.46 -2.20 -21.98
CA TRP A 46 10.43 -3.04 -23.18
C TRP A 46 10.18 -4.52 -22.83
N GLY A 47 9.77 -5.28 -23.84
CA GLY A 47 9.60 -6.74 -23.75
C GLY A 47 8.25 -7.16 -23.18
N ASN A 48 8.14 -8.46 -22.90
CA ASN A 48 6.95 -9.00 -22.23
C ASN A 48 7.04 -8.80 -20.72
N ALA A 49 5.99 -9.15 -19.99
CA ALA A 49 5.93 -9.08 -18.54
C ALA A 49 7.16 -9.71 -17.84
N LYS A 50 7.62 -10.89 -18.29
CA LYS A 50 8.78 -11.57 -17.69
C LYS A 50 10.10 -10.82 -17.85
N ASP A 51 10.19 -9.92 -18.83
CA ASP A 51 11.38 -9.17 -19.20
C ASP A 51 11.46 -7.85 -18.42
N ALA A 52 10.41 -7.46 -17.70
CA ALA A 52 10.33 -6.20 -16.95
C ALA A 52 11.53 -5.99 -16.01
N ILE A 53 12.02 -7.04 -15.35
CA ILE A 53 13.16 -6.97 -14.43
C ILE A 53 14.51 -6.71 -15.13
N ASN A 54 14.57 -6.86 -16.46
CA ASN A 54 15.79 -6.63 -17.25
C ASN A 54 15.87 -5.19 -17.80
N ASN A 55 14.87 -4.35 -17.51
CA ASN A 55 14.87 -2.97 -17.92
C ASN A 55 15.82 -2.13 -17.06
N ASP A 56 16.48 -1.14 -17.66
CA ASP A 56 17.28 -0.16 -16.92
C ASP A 56 16.39 0.93 -16.35
N PHE A 57 16.20 0.90 -15.04
CA PHE A 57 15.43 1.90 -14.31
C PHE A 57 16.24 3.16 -13.95
N LYS A 58 17.50 3.29 -14.37
CA LYS A 58 18.34 4.48 -14.14
C LYS A 58 18.40 4.90 -12.67
N ASN A 59 18.47 3.91 -11.76
CA ASN A 59 18.38 4.06 -10.30
C ASN A 59 17.09 4.72 -9.78
N MET A 60 16.03 4.79 -10.59
CA MET A 60 14.71 5.31 -10.21
C MET A 60 13.75 4.21 -9.72
N ALA A 61 14.21 2.96 -9.66
CA ALA A 61 13.50 1.85 -9.03
C ALA A 61 14.50 0.83 -8.48
N THR A 62 14.08 0.08 -7.46
CA THR A 62 14.81 -1.08 -6.93
C THR A 62 14.08 -2.35 -7.28
N ILE A 63 14.79 -3.36 -7.77
CA ILE A 63 14.25 -4.69 -8.03
C ILE A 63 14.50 -5.56 -6.80
N TYR A 64 13.45 -6.16 -6.26
CA TYR A 64 13.51 -7.10 -5.15
C TYR A 64 13.13 -8.49 -5.63
N GLU A 65 13.92 -9.50 -5.25
CA GLU A 65 13.51 -10.89 -5.37
C GLU A 65 12.39 -11.18 -4.37
N ASN A 66 11.39 -11.95 -4.81
CA ASN A 66 10.32 -12.43 -3.94
C ASN A 66 10.86 -13.60 -3.10
N THR A 67 10.91 -13.41 -1.78
CA THR A 67 11.29 -14.44 -0.81
C THR A 67 10.08 -14.82 0.05
N PRO A 68 10.08 -15.96 0.77
CA PRO A 68 8.95 -16.34 1.62
C PRO A 68 8.57 -15.34 2.72
N LEU A 69 9.47 -14.41 3.05
CA LEU A 69 9.25 -13.36 4.05
C LEU A 69 8.99 -11.98 3.42
N PHE A 70 9.00 -11.89 2.10
CA PHE A 70 8.82 -10.61 1.41
C PHE A 70 7.34 -10.20 1.47
N VAL A 71 7.09 -8.95 1.83
CA VAL A 71 5.77 -8.31 1.74
C VAL A 71 5.93 -7.07 0.86
N PRO A 72 5.19 -6.95 -0.25
CA PRO A 72 5.31 -5.84 -1.17
C PRO A 72 4.72 -4.55 -0.58
N GLN A 73 5.05 -3.43 -1.19
CA GLN A 73 4.48 -2.13 -0.89
C GLN A 73 3.49 -1.72 -1.98
N VAL A 74 2.50 -0.91 -1.61
CA VAL A 74 1.57 -0.36 -2.60
C VAL A 74 2.35 0.46 -3.64
N GLY A 75 2.05 0.23 -4.92
CA GLY A 75 2.79 0.81 -6.05
C GLY A 75 4.00 -0.01 -6.52
N ASP A 76 4.39 -1.08 -5.81
CA ASP A 76 5.33 -2.05 -6.38
C ASP A 76 4.70 -2.71 -7.61
N VAL A 77 5.51 -2.97 -8.63
CA VAL A 77 5.09 -3.76 -9.81
C VAL A 77 5.49 -5.21 -9.58
N ALA A 78 4.50 -6.10 -9.43
CA ALA A 78 4.69 -7.52 -9.21
C ALA A 78 4.95 -8.23 -10.54
N VAL A 79 6.02 -9.04 -10.62
CA VAL A 79 6.43 -9.73 -11.85
C VAL A 79 6.44 -11.25 -11.66
N PHE A 80 5.64 -11.93 -12.49
CA PHE A 80 5.43 -13.36 -12.46
C PHE A 80 6.16 -14.03 -13.61
N ARG A 81 7.02 -15.01 -13.32
CA ARG A 81 7.93 -15.64 -14.31
C ARG A 81 7.96 -17.17 -14.21
N ASN A 82 7.36 -17.74 -13.16
CA ASN A 82 7.40 -19.16 -12.88
C ASN A 82 6.04 -19.83 -13.11
N GLY A 83 6.03 -21.17 -13.13
CA GLY A 83 4.81 -21.96 -13.34
C GLY A 83 4.16 -21.69 -14.70
N ILE A 84 2.87 -21.38 -14.67
CA ILE A 84 2.07 -21.06 -15.87
C ILE A 84 2.52 -19.77 -16.57
N TYR A 85 3.28 -18.91 -15.90
CA TYR A 85 3.73 -17.62 -16.42
C TYR A 85 5.08 -17.69 -17.16
N LYS A 86 5.65 -18.88 -17.39
CA LYS A 86 7.02 -19.01 -17.97
C LYS A 86 7.19 -18.44 -19.38
N GLN A 87 6.15 -18.49 -20.21
CA GLN A 87 6.27 -18.14 -21.63
C GLN A 87 6.44 -16.63 -21.84
N TYR A 88 5.50 -15.82 -21.33
CA TYR A 88 5.48 -14.36 -21.50
C TYR A 88 5.59 -13.60 -20.18
N GLY A 89 5.41 -14.27 -19.05
CA GLY A 89 5.22 -13.65 -17.75
C GLY A 89 3.81 -13.16 -17.53
N HIS A 90 3.57 -12.69 -16.32
CA HIS A 90 2.43 -11.85 -15.98
C HIS A 90 2.90 -10.70 -15.09
N ILE A 91 2.18 -9.58 -15.08
CA ILE A 91 2.60 -8.37 -14.39
C ILE A 91 1.37 -7.57 -13.94
N GLY A 92 1.50 -6.89 -12.81
CA GLY A 92 0.47 -5.99 -12.29
C GLY A 92 1.03 -5.13 -11.17
N ILE A 93 0.20 -4.24 -10.63
CA ILE A 93 0.63 -3.23 -9.65
C ILE A 93 0.00 -3.56 -8.30
N VAL A 94 0.80 -3.57 -7.25
CA VAL A 94 0.35 -3.87 -5.89
C VAL A 94 -0.56 -2.73 -5.42
N TYR A 95 -1.82 -3.05 -5.20
CA TYR A 95 -2.87 -2.13 -4.73
C TYR A 95 -3.03 -2.17 -3.20
N ASN A 96 -2.77 -3.33 -2.59
CA ASN A 96 -2.68 -3.51 -1.14
C ASN A 96 -1.54 -4.47 -0.82
N SER A 97 -0.66 -4.08 0.10
CA SER A 97 0.49 -4.87 0.55
C SER A 97 0.14 -6.27 1.07
N GLY A 98 -1.04 -6.45 1.66
CA GLY A 98 -1.45 -7.72 2.25
C GLY A 98 -0.45 -8.22 3.30
N ASN A 99 0.02 -9.45 3.13
CA ASN A 99 0.99 -10.13 4.01
C ASN A 99 1.80 -11.17 3.22
N THR A 100 2.56 -12.03 3.89
CA THR A 100 3.41 -13.06 3.24
C THR A 100 2.64 -14.15 2.49
N ASN A 101 1.32 -14.23 2.63
CA ASN A 101 0.48 -15.26 1.97
C ASN A 101 -0.32 -14.71 0.79
N GLN A 102 -0.69 -13.42 0.82
CA GLN A 102 -1.42 -12.79 -0.27
C GLN A 102 -1.24 -11.27 -0.29
N PHE A 103 -1.43 -10.66 -1.45
CA PHE A 103 -1.52 -9.22 -1.66
C PHE A 103 -2.62 -8.90 -2.68
N LEU A 104 -3.13 -7.67 -2.67
CA LEU A 104 -4.13 -7.25 -3.66
C LEU A 104 -3.41 -6.63 -4.84
N ILE A 105 -3.59 -7.20 -6.03
CA ILE A 105 -3.00 -6.73 -7.28
C ILE A 105 -4.05 -6.02 -8.14
N LEU A 106 -3.66 -4.95 -8.81
CA LEU A 106 -4.38 -4.33 -9.92
C LEU A 106 -3.71 -4.75 -11.22
N GLU A 107 -4.44 -5.44 -12.09
CA GLU A 107 -3.87 -6.07 -13.29
C GLU A 107 -4.88 -6.09 -14.45
N GLN A 108 -4.39 -6.22 -15.68
CA GLN A 108 -5.20 -6.49 -16.88
C GLN A 108 -4.93 -7.88 -17.41
N ASN A 109 -5.89 -8.41 -18.17
CA ASN A 109 -5.75 -9.64 -18.94
C ASN A 109 -5.30 -10.87 -18.14
N PHE A 110 -5.73 -10.99 -16.88
CA PHE A 110 -5.46 -12.19 -16.10
C PHE A 110 -6.13 -13.45 -16.71
N ASP A 111 -7.26 -13.27 -17.41
CA ASP A 111 -8.02 -14.33 -18.07
C ASP A 111 -7.50 -14.69 -19.48
N GLY A 112 -6.56 -13.91 -20.04
CA GLY A 112 -5.95 -14.16 -21.35
C GLY A 112 -6.75 -13.65 -22.56
N ASN A 113 -7.90 -13.01 -22.36
CA ASN A 113 -8.81 -12.59 -23.43
C ASN A 113 -8.54 -11.18 -24.00
N ALA A 114 -7.69 -10.39 -23.33
CA ALA A 114 -7.32 -9.02 -23.69
C ALA A 114 -8.50 -8.05 -23.84
N ASN A 115 -9.61 -8.34 -23.16
CA ASN A 115 -10.88 -7.60 -23.29
C ASN A 115 -11.46 -7.20 -21.92
N THR A 116 -10.66 -7.27 -20.86
CA THR A 116 -11.04 -6.89 -19.51
C THR A 116 -10.31 -5.63 -19.06
N PRO A 117 -10.97 -4.74 -18.28
CA PRO A 117 -10.31 -3.57 -17.73
C PRO A 117 -9.33 -3.98 -16.64
N ALA A 118 -8.53 -3.04 -16.15
CA ALA A 118 -7.72 -3.23 -14.95
C ALA A 118 -8.63 -3.57 -13.76
N LYS A 119 -8.42 -4.73 -13.17
CA LYS A 119 -9.24 -5.32 -12.10
C LYS A 119 -8.40 -5.67 -10.89
N LEU A 120 -9.04 -5.60 -9.74
CA LEU A 120 -8.46 -6.04 -8.48
C LEU A 120 -8.62 -7.55 -8.31
N ARG A 121 -7.55 -8.23 -7.88
CA ARG A 121 -7.56 -9.65 -7.49
C ARG A 121 -6.65 -9.86 -6.30
N TRP A 122 -7.04 -10.74 -5.37
CA TRP A 122 -6.12 -11.24 -4.36
C TRP A 122 -5.20 -12.28 -4.99
N ASP A 123 -3.90 -12.00 -4.98
CA ASP A 123 -2.85 -12.89 -5.48
C ASP A 123 -2.13 -13.56 -4.31
N ASN A 124 -1.80 -14.84 -4.47
CA ASN A 124 -1.19 -15.67 -3.44
C ASN A 124 0.32 -15.90 -3.65
N TYR A 125 0.97 -15.03 -4.43
CA TYR A 125 2.38 -15.12 -4.85
C TYR A 125 2.72 -16.29 -5.79
N TYR A 126 1.76 -17.12 -6.21
CA TYR A 126 2.07 -18.24 -7.11
C TYR A 126 2.71 -17.72 -8.41
N GLY A 127 3.94 -18.16 -8.68
CA GLY A 127 4.68 -17.75 -9.88
C GLY A 127 5.27 -16.33 -9.83
N CYS A 128 4.97 -15.54 -8.78
CA CYS A 128 5.55 -14.22 -8.54
C CYS A 128 7.02 -14.37 -8.10
N THR A 129 7.92 -13.74 -8.83
CA THR A 129 9.37 -13.90 -8.61
C THR A 129 10.06 -12.62 -8.16
N HIS A 130 9.52 -11.46 -8.52
CA HIS A 130 10.16 -10.18 -8.25
C HIS A 130 9.12 -9.09 -8.05
N PHE A 131 9.55 -8.02 -7.38
CA PHE A 131 8.83 -6.77 -7.27
C PHE A 131 9.75 -5.62 -7.71
N ILE A 132 9.26 -4.77 -8.60
CA ILE A 132 9.95 -3.54 -9.00
C ILE A 132 9.34 -2.41 -8.18
N ARG A 133 10.13 -1.84 -7.27
CA ARG A 133 9.71 -0.74 -6.40
C ARG A 133 10.20 0.58 -6.97
N PRO A 134 9.32 1.43 -7.55
CA PRO A 134 9.70 2.75 -7.96
C PRO A 134 10.19 3.59 -6.78
N HIS A 135 11.15 4.47 -7.05
CA HIS A 135 11.48 5.56 -6.14
C HIS A 135 10.56 6.73 -6.44
N TYR A 136 10.17 7.44 -5.39
CA TYR A 136 9.25 8.56 -5.49
C TYR A 136 9.99 9.86 -5.23
N LYS A 137 9.54 10.92 -5.90
CA LYS A 137 9.99 12.26 -5.59
C LYS A 137 9.62 12.58 -4.15
N ASN A 138 10.58 13.11 -3.39
CA ASN A 138 10.31 13.65 -2.05
C ASN A 138 9.16 14.66 -2.12
N GLU A 139 8.17 14.44 -1.29
CA GLU A 139 7.07 15.37 -1.14
C GLU A 139 7.56 16.57 -0.35
N ASN A 140 7.72 17.72 -1.02
CA ASN A 140 7.89 19.00 -0.34
C ASN A 140 6.61 19.29 0.43
N THR A 141 6.61 18.92 1.70
CA THR A 141 5.51 19.08 2.66
C THR A 141 5.39 20.53 3.11
N ALA A 142 5.24 21.45 2.16
CA ALA A 142 4.71 22.78 2.44
C ALA A 142 3.20 22.72 2.16
N SER A 143 2.45 22.48 3.24
CA SER A 143 0.99 22.64 3.38
C SER A 143 0.08 21.47 3.00
N LYS A 144 -0.31 20.73 4.05
CA LYS A 144 -1.65 20.18 4.41
C LYS A 144 -1.42 18.81 5.08
N ILE A 145 -1.32 18.61 6.38
CA ILE A 145 -1.81 19.33 7.55
C ILE A 145 -0.78 19.07 8.68
N ALA A 146 0.02 20.07 9.04
CA ALA A 146 0.56 20.13 10.40
C ALA A 146 -0.55 20.71 11.27
N ASN A 147 -1.56 19.89 11.60
CA ASN A 147 -2.41 20.27 12.72
C ASN A 147 -1.52 20.12 13.94
N LYS A 148 -1.20 21.26 14.55
CA LYS A 148 -1.08 21.38 16.00
C LYS A 148 -2.35 20.78 16.61
N ILE A 149 -2.42 19.46 16.72
CA ILE A 149 -3.39 18.79 17.59
C ILE A 149 -2.73 18.84 18.95
N ASN A 150 -3.26 19.66 19.86
CA ASN A 150 -2.93 19.50 21.27
C ASN A 150 -3.19 18.02 21.63
N PRO A 151 -2.32 17.36 22.42
CA PRO A 151 -2.48 15.95 22.72
C PRO A 151 -3.94 15.64 23.11
N PRO A 152 -4.62 14.75 22.38
CA PRO A 152 -5.99 14.40 22.72
C PRO A 152 -6.01 13.73 24.11
N SER A 153 -7.17 13.68 24.76
CA SER A 153 -7.30 13.09 26.09
C SER A 153 -6.61 11.72 26.16
N HIS A 154 -5.72 11.55 27.14
CA HIS A 154 -5.00 10.31 27.38
C HIS A 154 -5.83 9.39 28.27
N LYS A 155 -5.69 8.08 28.07
CA LYS A 155 -6.21 7.09 29.02
C LYS A 155 -5.03 6.55 29.82
N ALA A 156 -5.11 6.62 31.15
CA ALA A 156 -4.15 5.97 32.02
C ALA A 156 -4.08 4.46 31.72
N ALA A 157 -2.87 3.93 31.66
CA ALA A 157 -2.57 2.53 31.34
C ALA A 157 -3.44 1.55 32.15
N GLY A 158 -4.51 1.06 31.53
CA GLY A 158 -5.30 -0.06 32.02
C GLY A 158 -4.77 -1.39 31.47
N ASN A 159 -5.35 -2.51 31.88
CA ASN A 159 -4.95 -3.88 31.47
C ASN A 159 -4.87 -4.13 29.94
N GLY A 160 -5.43 -3.25 29.09
CA GLY A 160 -5.29 -3.33 27.63
C GLY A 160 -3.99 -2.72 27.08
N ALA A 161 -3.37 -1.77 27.80
CA ALA A 161 -2.13 -1.09 27.42
C ALA A 161 -0.88 -1.83 27.91
N SER A 162 -1.01 -2.68 28.93
CA SER A 162 0.11 -3.33 29.63
C SER A 162 0.96 -4.27 28.77
N LYS A 163 0.52 -4.61 27.55
CA LYS A 163 1.27 -5.42 26.57
C LYS A 163 1.92 -4.59 25.47
N ILE A 164 1.73 -3.28 25.47
CA ILE A 164 2.26 -2.37 24.45
C ILE A 164 3.62 -1.89 24.91
N VAL A 165 4.63 -2.01 24.04
CA VAL A 165 6.02 -1.69 24.39
C VAL A 165 6.53 -0.56 23.50
N SER A 166 7.17 0.45 24.08
CA SER A 166 7.82 1.50 23.29
C SER A 166 8.89 0.90 22.38
N GLY A 167 8.93 1.36 21.13
CA GLY A 167 9.81 0.84 20.08
C GLY A 167 9.24 -0.36 19.30
N SER A 168 8.16 -1.00 19.76
CA SER A 168 7.52 -2.08 19.01
C SER A 168 6.57 -1.53 17.93
N ARG A 169 6.21 -2.37 16.95
CA ARG A 169 5.07 -2.07 16.08
C ARG A 169 3.78 -2.03 16.91
N ALA A 170 2.81 -1.23 16.47
CA ALA A 170 1.49 -1.22 17.08
C ALA A 170 0.87 -2.64 17.03
N PRO A 171 0.14 -3.06 18.07
CA PRO A 171 -0.43 -4.40 18.12
C PRO A 171 -1.56 -4.57 17.08
N TYR A 172 -1.93 -5.81 16.80
CA TYR A 172 -2.94 -6.11 15.78
C TYR A 172 -4.39 -5.79 16.22
N ASN A 173 -4.67 -5.80 17.53
CA ASN A 173 -6.00 -5.58 18.08
C ASN A 173 -5.96 -4.78 19.38
N LEU A 174 -6.90 -3.85 19.53
CA LEU A 174 -7.04 -3.02 20.72
C LEU A 174 -8.49 -2.52 20.83
N LYS A 175 -9.14 -2.78 21.95
CA LYS A 175 -10.53 -2.34 22.17
C LYS A 175 -10.62 -0.82 22.21
N TRP A 176 -11.69 -0.29 21.63
CA TRP A 176 -12.01 1.14 21.63
C TRP A 176 -11.84 1.79 23.01
N SER A 177 -11.37 3.04 23.02
CA SER A 177 -11.36 3.83 24.23
C SER A 177 -11.59 5.33 24.01
N LYS A 178 -12.01 6.00 25.09
CA LYS A 178 -12.22 7.45 25.12
C LYS A 178 -10.90 8.23 25.05
N GLY A 179 -9.81 7.66 25.56
CA GLY A 179 -8.48 8.25 25.48
C GLY A 179 -7.52 7.42 24.64
N ALA A 180 -6.48 8.05 24.10
CA ALA A 180 -5.44 7.35 23.38
C ALA A 180 -4.70 6.39 24.33
N TYR A 181 -4.35 5.21 23.83
CA TYR A 181 -3.54 4.24 24.57
C TYR A 181 -2.04 4.53 24.44
N PHE A 182 -1.63 5.04 23.28
CA PHE A 182 -0.25 5.38 22.99
C PHE A 182 -0.19 6.39 21.84
N ASN A 183 0.97 7.06 21.72
CA ASN A 183 1.38 7.69 20.49
C ASN A 183 2.43 6.84 19.76
N ALA A 184 2.46 6.93 18.44
CA ALA A 184 3.37 6.20 17.57
C ALA A 184 3.91 7.11 16.48
N LYS A 185 5.15 6.84 16.04
CA LYS A 185 5.72 7.44 14.84
C LYS A 185 5.38 6.60 13.63
N VAL A 186 5.00 7.26 12.55
CA VAL A 186 4.97 6.64 11.22
C VAL A 186 6.38 6.20 10.85
N ASP A 187 6.53 4.97 10.33
CA ASP A 187 7.82 4.40 9.97
C ASP A 187 8.46 5.08 8.74
N GLY A 188 9.68 4.64 8.39
CA GLY A 188 10.49 5.22 7.30
C GLY A 188 9.85 5.16 5.92
N LEU A 189 8.74 4.45 5.77
CA LEU A 189 8.06 4.24 4.50
C LEU A 189 6.80 5.12 4.37
N GLY A 190 6.40 5.87 5.41
CA GLY A 190 5.19 6.70 5.42
C GLY A 190 3.94 5.93 5.83
N ALA A 191 2.76 6.54 5.76
CA ALA A 191 1.50 5.83 5.96
C ALA A 191 0.38 6.46 5.16
N THR A 192 -0.55 5.64 4.70
CA THR A 192 -1.76 6.07 4.03
C THR A 192 -2.94 5.69 4.90
N SER A 193 -3.84 6.65 5.16
CA SER A 193 -5.02 6.38 5.95
C SER A 193 -6.17 5.82 5.12
N ALA A 194 -7.12 5.21 5.83
CA ALA A 194 -8.32 4.61 5.29
C ALA A 194 -9.57 5.15 6.00
N THR A 195 -10.69 5.14 5.29
CA THR A 195 -12.03 5.34 5.87
C THR A 195 -12.66 3.97 6.07
N ARG A 196 -13.26 3.73 7.24
CA ARG A 196 -13.98 2.47 7.51
C ARG A 196 -15.46 2.61 7.13
N TYR A 197 -15.98 1.60 6.43
CA TYR A 197 -17.39 1.41 6.10
C TYR A 197 -17.94 0.13 6.74
N GLY A 198 -19.27 0.00 6.76
CA GLY A 198 -19.98 -1.16 7.31
C GLY A 198 -20.49 -0.92 8.73
N ASP A 199 -21.56 -1.63 9.07
CA ASP A 199 -22.33 -1.36 10.29
C ASP A 199 -21.89 -2.22 11.48
N ASN A 200 -21.14 -3.29 11.21
CA ASN A 200 -20.64 -4.21 12.22
C ASN A 200 -19.29 -4.83 11.81
N ARG A 201 -18.60 -5.42 12.79
CA ARG A 201 -17.24 -5.94 12.61
C ARG A 201 -17.13 -7.08 11.58
N ALA A 202 -18.19 -7.83 11.33
CA ALA A 202 -18.18 -8.88 10.32
C ALA A 202 -18.11 -8.32 8.89
N ASN A 203 -18.57 -7.09 8.69
CA ASN A 203 -18.69 -6.45 7.37
C ASN A 203 -17.87 -5.16 7.23
N TYR A 204 -16.88 -4.94 8.12
CA TYR A 204 -16.04 -3.77 7.99
C TYR A 204 -15.16 -3.83 6.75
N ARG A 205 -15.15 -2.73 6.00
CA ARG A 205 -14.28 -2.50 4.86
C ARG A 205 -13.49 -1.21 5.08
N PHE A 206 -12.19 -1.24 4.80
CA PHE A 206 -11.31 -0.09 4.93
C PHE A 206 -10.87 0.35 3.53
N ASP A 207 -11.25 1.58 3.16
CA ASP A 207 -10.92 2.16 1.86
C ASP A 207 -9.70 3.09 1.99
N VAL A 208 -8.54 2.58 1.56
CA VAL A 208 -7.22 3.19 1.74
C VAL A 208 -6.97 4.31 0.72
N GLY A 209 -6.30 5.38 1.16
CA GLY A 209 -5.88 6.53 0.34
C GLY A 209 -6.60 7.83 0.67
N GLN A 210 -7.05 8.01 1.90
CA GLN A 210 -7.79 9.22 2.30
C GLN A 210 -6.86 10.39 2.59
N ALA A 211 -5.79 10.13 3.33
CA ALA A 211 -4.70 11.07 3.59
C ALA A 211 -3.38 10.34 3.71
N GLU A 212 -2.29 11.09 3.57
CA GLU A 212 -0.93 10.57 3.68
C GLU A 212 -0.18 11.23 4.83
N TYR A 213 0.62 10.41 5.48
CA TYR A 213 1.39 10.76 6.64
C TYR A 213 2.85 10.45 6.34
N VAL A 214 3.68 11.50 6.38
CA VAL A 214 5.11 11.36 6.13
C VAL A 214 5.81 10.58 7.25
N PRO A 215 6.97 9.94 6.98
CA PRO A 215 7.78 9.33 8.01
C PRO A 215 8.02 10.22 9.22
N GLY A 216 7.93 9.64 10.41
CA GLY A 216 8.11 10.34 11.68
C GLY A 216 6.88 11.11 12.19
N THR A 217 5.80 11.20 11.40
CA THR A 217 4.55 11.84 11.86
C THR A 217 4.04 11.15 13.13
N LEU A 218 3.64 11.93 14.14
CA LEU A 218 3.10 11.42 15.39
C LEU A 218 1.60 11.15 15.27
N ILE A 219 1.21 9.93 15.62
CA ILE A 219 -0.15 9.41 15.54
C ILE A 219 -0.60 8.95 16.92
N TYR A 220 -1.82 9.30 17.32
CA TYR A 220 -2.43 8.87 18.58
C TYR A 220 -3.46 7.78 18.29
N VAL A 221 -3.36 6.64 18.97
CA VAL A 221 -4.18 5.45 18.68
C VAL A 221 -5.19 5.17 19.78
N PHE A 222 -6.47 5.04 19.40
CA PHE A 222 -7.61 4.87 20.32
C PHE A 222 -8.26 3.48 20.26
N GLU A 223 -8.10 2.80 19.14
CA GLU A 223 -8.70 1.51 18.84
C GLU A 223 -7.85 0.85 17.74
N ILE A 224 -7.78 -0.47 17.74
CA ILE A 224 -7.23 -1.22 16.62
C ILE A 224 -8.18 -2.38 16.30
N ILE A 225 -8.68 -2.40 15.07
CA ILE A 225 -9.57 -3.43 14.56
C ILE A 225 -8.86 -4.13 13.41
N ASP A 226 -8.46 -5.38 13.64
CA ASP A 226 -7.89 -6.24 12.60
C ASP A 226 -6.75 -5.54 11.84
N GLY A 227 -5.84 -4.92 12.60
CA GLY A 227 -4.68 -4.18 12.10
C GLY A 227 -4.93 -2.70 11.75
N TRP A 228 -6.18 -2.22 11.72
CA TRP A 228 -6.48 -0.82 11.44
C TRP A 228 -6.56 0.00 12.72
N CYS A 229 -5.66 0.97 12.89
CA CYS A 229 -5.57 1.85 14.05
C CYS A 229 -6.43 3.11 13.86
N ARG A 230 -7.40 3.37 14.75
CA ARG A 230 -8.18 4.62 14.76
C ARG A 230 -7.35 5.79 15.27
N ILE A 231 -7.32 6.87 14.52
CA ILE A 231 -6.45 8.03 14.79
C ILE A 231 -7.21 9.33 15.06
N TYR A 232 -6.46 10.41 15.34
CA TYR A 232 -6.93 11.77 15.55
C TYR A 232 -7.74 11.99 16.85
N TRP A 233 -8.95 11.42 16.96
CA TRP A 233 -9.73 11.36 18.20
C TRP A 233 -10.55 10.08 18.27
N ASN A 234 -11.08 9.75 19.46
CA ASN A 234 -11.76 8.48 19.75
C ASN A 234 -12.92 8.10 18.81
N ASN A 235 -13.57 9.07 18.17
CA ASN A 235 -14.70 8.89 17.27
C ASN A 235 -14.42 9.31 15.82
N HIS A 236 -13.17 9.64 15.47
CA HIS A 236 -12.82 9.99 14.10
C HIS A 236 -12.78 8.72 13.24
N ASN A 237 -13.33 8.79 12.03
CA ASN A 237 -13.38 7.65 11.12
C ASN A 237 -12.19 7.67 10.15
N GLU A 238 -10.99 7.74 10.71
CA GLU A 238 -9.74 7.65 9.95
C GLU A 238 -8.83 6.63 10.60
N TRP A 239 -8.19 5.82 9.76
CA TRP A 239 -7.51 4.61 10.18
C TRP A 239 -6.15 4.46 9.50
N ILE A 240 -5.12 4.04 10.21
CA ILE A 240 -3.81 3.72 9.64
C ILE A 240 -3.48 2.25 9.91
N TRP A 241 -2.84 1.57 8.95
CA TRP A 241 -2.38 0.20 9.14
C TRP A 241 -1.29 0.11 10.21
N HIS A 242 -1.48 -0.78 11.19
CA HIS A 242 -0.66 -0.86 12.41
C HIS A 242 0.81 -1.11 12.13
N GLU A 243 1.16 -1.83 11.05
CA GLU A 243 2.56 -2.07 10.73
C GLU A 243 3.29 -0.77 10.38
N ARG A 244 2.60 0.30 10.01
CA ARG A 244 3.23 1.59 9.73
C ARG A 244 3.57 2.39 10.98
N LEU A 245 3.16 1.92 12.16
CA LEU A 245 3.25 2.66 13.41
C LEU A 245 4.23 2.01 14.37
N ILE A 246 5.28 2.74 14.73
CA ILE A 246 6.23 2.39 15.77
C ILE A 246 5.84 3.11 17.06
N VAL A 247 5.44 2.37 18.08
CA VAL A 247 5.04 2.91 19.38
C VAL A 247 6.16 3.78 19.93
N LYS A 248 5.85 5.01 20.33
CA LYS A 248 6.80 5.93 20.94
C LYS A 248 6.57 6.03 22.45
N GLU A 249 5.32 6.25 22.86
CA GLU A 249 4.97 6.46 24.27
C GLU A 249 3.59 5.85 24.56
N VAL A 250 3.49 5.10 25.65
CA VAL A 250 2.25 4.47 26.14
C VAL A 250 1.69 5.31 27.29
N PHE A 251 0.37 5.49 27.32
CA PHE A 251 -0.35 6.28 28.32
C PHE A 251 -1.08 5.39 29.33
#